data_AF-A0A662TND3-F1
#
_entry.id   AF-A0A662TND3-F1
#
_cell.length_a   1.000
_cell.length_b   1.000
_cell.length_c   1.000
_cell.angle_alpha   90.00
_cell.angle_beta   90.00
_cell.angle_gamma   90.00
#
_symmetry.space_group_name_H-M   'P 1'
#
loop_
_entity.id
_entity.type
_entity.pdbx_description
1 polymer ?
#
loop_
_entity_poly.entity_id
_entity_poly.type
_entity_poly.pdbx_seq_one_letter_code
_entity_poly.pdbx_strand_id
1 'polypeptide(L)'
;MKKVLLLLISLLLSKEIAIALCFPTNSTSSMVETFFDALLESIEVMVVNFVSAVIQFIRRIVPYLCVGLFSIGLVLWLSGFEKYTGRRLVISAILLSVFLEVMPSLLGL
;
A
#
# COMPACT_ATOMS: atom_id res chain seq x y z
N MET A 1 14.69 8.10 0.16
CA MET A 1 13.87 6.86 0.09
C MET A 1 14.71 5.58 0.19
N LYS A 2 15.80 5.40 -0.59
CA LYS A 2 16.68 4.19 -0.50
C LYS A 2 17.21 3.85 0.91
N LYS A 3 17.57 4.85 1.72
CA LYS A 3 18.11 4.64 3.08
C LYS A 3 17.08 4.08 4.08
N VAL A 4 15.80 4.42 3.91
CA VAL A 4 14.71 3.91 4.77
C VAL A 4 14.40 2.46 4.44
N LEU A 5 14.47 2.10 3.15
CA LEU A 5 14.26 0.74 2.67
C LEU A 5 15.39 -0.21 3.15
N LEU A 6 16.64 0.25 3.16
CA LEU A 6 17.76 -0.51 3.72
C LEU A 6 17.66 -0.73 5.23
N LEU A 7 17.19 0.28 5.98
CA LEU A 7 16.95 0.14 7.42
C LEU A 7 15.86 -0.90 7.71
N LEU A 8 14.74 -0.85 6.99
CA LEU A 8 13.65 -1.83 7.12
C LEU A 8 14.13 -3.26 6.82
N ILE A 9 14.93 -3.44 5.77
CA ILE A 9 15.50 -4.75 5.41
C ILE A 9 16.47 -5.24 6.49
N SER A 10 17.31 -4.37 7.05
CA SER A 10 18.24 -4.76 8.13
C SER A 10 17.52 -5.14 9.42
N LEU A 11 16.40 -4.47 9.72
CA LEU A 11 15.58 -4.73 10.91
C LEU A 11 14.86 -6.07 10.78
N LEU A 12 14.35 -6.38 9.57
CA LEU A 12 13.76 -7.66 9.21
C LEU A 12 14.77 -8.81 9.36
N LEU A 13 15.97 -8.65 8.80
CA LEU A 13 17.03 -9.66 8.92
C LEU A 13 17.46 -9.90 10.38
N SER A 14 17.50 -8.86 11.22
CA SER A 14 17.91 -9.03 12.63
C SER A 14 16.89 -9.82 13.46
N LYS A 15 15.59 -9.72 13.15
CA LYS A 15 14.54 -10.46 13.86
C LYS A 15 14.59 -11.95 13.56
N GLU A 16 14.75 -12.32 12.29
CA GLU A 16 14.86 -13.71 11.86
C GLU A 16 16.10 -14.40 12.47
N ILE A 17 17.22 -13.66 12.57
CA ILE A 17 18.46 -14.15 13.18
C ILE A 17 18.32 -14.32 14.70
N ALA A 18 17.59 -13.43 15.37
CA ALA A 18 17.33 -13.53 16.81
C ALA A 18 16.45 -14.74 17.16
N ILE A 19 15.49 -15.08 16.29
CA ILE A 19 14.66 -16.28 16.42
C ILE A 19 15.52 -17.53 16.20
N ALA A 20 16.40 -17.56 15.19
CA ALA A 20 17.26 -18.69 14.92
C ALA A 20 18.29 -18.98 16.03
N LEU A 21 18.74 -17.97 16.79
CA LEU A 21 19.75 -18.10 17.86
C LEU A 21 19.19 -18.51 19.22
N CYS A 22 17.87 -18.54 19.42
CA CYS A 22 17.25 -18.71 20.74
C CYS A 22 16.87 -20.15 21.11
N PHE A 23 17.07 -21.16 20.23
CA PHE A 23 16.49 -22.50 20.46
C PHE A 23 17.52 -23.61 20.77
N PRO A 24 17.39 -24.32 21.91
CA PRO A 24 18.26 -25.44 22.30
C PRO A 24 17.90 -26.74 21.54
N THR A 25 18.92 -27.47 21.13
CA THR A 25 18.97 -28.51 20.08
C THR A 25 18.32 -29.88 20.37
N ASN A 26 17.24 -30.00 21.14
CA ASN A 26 16.90 -31.30 21.75
C ASN A 26 15.50 -31.92 21.47
N SER A 27 14.61 -31.38 20.63
CA SER A 27 13.31 -32.05 20.35
C SER A 27 12.70 -31.68 18.98
N THR A 28 12.97 -32.47 17.95
CA THR A 28 12.85 -32.07 16.53
C THR A 28 11.46 -32.09 15.89
N SER A 29 10.42 -32.74 16.45
CA SER A 29 9.11 -32.81 15.77
C SER A 29 8.15 -31.67 16.16
N SER A 30 7.96 -31.42 17.45
CA SER A 30 7.11 -30.32 17.94
C SER A 30 7.73 -28.94 17.71
N MET A 31 9.07 -28.84 17.61
CA MET A 31 9.78 -27.59 17.36
C MET A 31 9.59 -27.05 15.93
N VAL A 32 9.41 -27.94 14.96
CA VAL A 32 9.22 -27.53 13.56
C VAL A 32 7.84 -26.89 13.41
N GLU A 33 6.81 -27.48 14.00
CA GLU A 33 5.44 -26.94 13.97
C GLU A 33 5.36 -25.55 14.60
N THR A 34 5.95 -25.35 15.79
CA THR A 34 5.92 -24.03 16.45
C THR A 34 6.71 -22.96 15.68
N PHE A 35 7.80 -23.35 14.98
CA PHE A 35 8.56 -22.44 14.13
C PHE A 35 7.77 -22.05 12.87
N PHE A 36 7.09 -23.01 12.24
CA PHE A 36 6.23 -22.75 11.08
C PHE A 36 5.01 -21.89 11.45
N ASP A 37 4.41 -22.12 12.61
CA ASP A 37 3.29 -21.31 13.10
C ASP A 37 3.72 -19.85 13.37
N ALA A 38 4.87 -19.65 14.02
CA ALA A 38 5.40 -18.31 14.27
C ALA A 38 5.80 -17.57 12.97
N LEU A 39 6.28 -18.30 11.96
CA LEU A 39 6.54 -17.75 10.64
C LEU A 39 5.25 -17.38 9.91
N LEU A 40 4.24 -18.25 9.93
CA LEU A 40 2.93 -17.99 9.34
C LEU A 40 2.28 -16.76 9.95
N GLU A 41 2.28 -16.64 11.28
CA GLU A 41 1.75 -15.48 11.98
C GLU A 41 2.54 -14.20 11.63
N SER A 42 3.86 -14.28 11.56
CA SER A 42 4.70 -13.14 11.16
C SER A 42 4.45 -12.69 9.72
N ILE A 43 4.24 -13.64 8.80
CA ILE A 43 3.90 -13.36 7.40
C ILE A 43 2.51 -12.74 7.32
N GLU A 44 1.52 -13.26 8.05
CA GLU A 44 0.16 -12.73 8.06
C GLU A 44 0.14 -11.28 8.55
N VAL A 45 0.79 -11.00 9.69
CA VAL A 45 0.93 -9.65 10.23
C VAL A 45 1.68 -8.74 9.26
N MET A 46 2.71 -9.24 8.57
CA MET A 46 3.44 -8.47 7.57
C MET A 46 2.55 -8.13 6.36
N VAL A 47 1.79 -9.08 5.83
CA VAL A 47 0.91 -8.88 4.68
C VAL A 47 -0.19 -7.88 5.02
N VAL A 48 -0.84 -8.01 6.18
CA VAL A 48 -1.87 -7.07 6.64
C VAL A 48 -1.30 -5.66 6.79
N ASN A 49 -0.13 -5.53 7.41
CA ASN A 49 0.53 -4.23 7.58
C ASN A 49 0.98 -3.63 6.24
N PHE A 50 1.45 -4.46 5.31
CA PHE A 50 1.84 -4.01 3.97
C PHE A 50 0.63 -3.52 3.18
N VAL A 51 -0.47 -4.28 3.17
CA VAL A 51 -1.73 -3.90 2.52
C VAL A 51 -2.26 -2.59 3.12
N SER A 52 -2.26 -2.47 4.45
CA SER A 52 -2.67 -1.23 5.13
C SER A 52 -1.79 -0.03 4.74
N ALA A 53 -0.46 -0.21 4.70
CA ALA A 53 0.46 0.84 4.30
C ALA A 53 0.26 1.28 2.84
N VAL A 54 0.01 0.33 1.93
CA VAL A 54 -0.29 0.62 0.52
C VAL A 54 -1.61 1.38 0.40
N ILE A 55 -2.67 0.95 1.10
CA ILE A 55 -3.96 1.64 1.08
C ILE A 55 -3.82 3.08 1.62
N GLN A 56 -3.08 3.28 2.71
CA GLN A 56 -2.82 4.61 3.25
C GLN A 56 -2.00 5.48 2.29
N PHE A 57 -1.01 4.91 1.61
CA PHE A 57 -0.24 5.61 0.60
C PHE A 57 -1.11 6.06 -0.59
N ILE A 58 -1.97 5.16 -1.08
CA ILE A 58 -2.93 5.46 -2.14
C ILE A 58 -3.90 6.57 -1.68
N ARG A 59 -4.51 6.43 -0.50
CA ARG A 59 -5.40 7.47 0.08
C ARG A 59 -4.72 8.83 0.16
N ARG A 60 -3.42 8.87 0.46
CA ARG A 60 -2.67 10.13 0.53
C ARG A 60 -2.32 10.69 -0.84
N ILE A 61 -1.98 9.87 -1.84
CA ILE A 61 -1.48 10.36 -3.12
C ILE A 61 -2.57 10.64 -4.16
N VAL A 62 -3.67 9.88 -4.15
CA VAL A 62 -4.68 10.01 -5.19
C VAL A 62 -5.44 11.36 -5.16
N PRO A 63 -5.70 12.01 -4.02
CA PRO A 63 -6.27 13.36 -4.01
C PRO A 63 -5.42 14.37 -4.81
N TYR A 64 -4.09 14.30 -4.68
CA TYR A 64 -3.18 15.18 -5.43
C TYR A 64 -3.22 14.90 -6.94
N LEU A 65 -3.26 13.63 -7.33
CA LEU A 65 -3.44 13.23 -8.73
C LEU A 65 -4.78 13.73 -9.27
N CYS A 66 -5.86 13.59 -8.49
CA CYS A 66 -7.20 13.99 -8.89
C CYS A 66 -7.28 15.50 -9.15
N VAL A 67 -6.72 16.32 -8.25
CA VAL A 67 -6.62 17.78 -8.42
C VAL A 67 -5.79 18.15 -9.65
N GLY A 68 -4.67 17.45 -9.89
CA GLY A 68 -3.83 17.65 -11.07
C GLY A 68 -4.56 17.35 -12.38
N LEU A 69 -5.19 16.17 -12.48
CA LEU A 69 -5.97 15.78 -13.66
C LEU A 69 -7.14 16.72 -13.91
N PHE A 70 -7.84 17.13 -12.84
CA PHE A 70 -8.94 18.08 -12.95
C PHE A 70 -8.47 19.43 -13.49
N SER A 71 -7.36 19.96 -12.95
CA SER A 71 -6.80 21.24 -13.38
C SER A 71 -6.35 21.21 -14.85
N ILE A 72 -5.65 20.16 -15.26
CA ILE A 72 -5.19 19.97 -16.65
C ILE A 72 -6.39 19.81 -17.59
N GLY A 73 -7.37 19.01 -17.20
CA GLY A 73 -8.60 18.80 -17.98
C GLY A 73 -9.38 20.10 -18.17
N LEU A 74 -9.45 20.94 -17.14
CA LEU A 74 -10.14 22.24 -17.17
C LEU A 74 -9.40 23.23 -18.09
N VAL A 75 -8.06 23.28 -18.02
CA VAL A 75 -7.23 24.11 -18.92
C VAL A 75 -7.37 23.66 -20.37
N LEU A 76 -7.31 22.36 -20.65
CA LEU A 76 -7.52 21.81 -22.00
C LEU A 76 -8.93 22.09 -22.52
N TRP A 77 -9.93 22.06 -21.63
CA TRP A 77 -11.32 22.33 -22.01
C TRP A 77 -11.56 23.81 -22.31
N LEU A 78 -11.02 24.72 -21.49
CA LEU A 78 -11.17 26.18 -21.67
C LEU A 78 -10.33 26.73 -22.82
N SER A 79 -9.11 26.22 -23.01
CA SER A 79 -8.21 26.68 -24.08
C SER A 79 -8.68 26.30 -25.49
N GLY A 80 -9.60 25.35 -25.60
CA GLY A 80 -10.19 24.96 -26.87
C GLY A 80 -9.29 24.11 -27.77
N PHE A 81 -8.04 23.83 -27.37
CA PHE A 81 -7.11 22.96 -28.11
C PHE A 81 -7.71 21.57 -28.34
N GLU A 82 -8.27 20.94 -27.30
CA GLU A 82 -8.95 19.65 -27.40
C GLU A 82 -10.11 19.56 -26.39
N LYS A 83 -11.26 20.14 -26.75
CA LYS A 83 -12.46 20.17 -25.89
C LYS A 83 -12.97 18.78 -25.48
N TYR A 84 -12.85 17.79 -26.36
CA TYR A 84 -13.29 16.41 -26.08
C TYR A 84 -12.38 15.72 -25.07
N THR A 85 -11.06 15.84 -25.23
CA THR A 85 -10.05 15.29 -24.30
C THR A 85 -10.16 15.97 -22.93
N GLY A 86 -10.30 17.29 -22.89
CA GLY A 86 -10.46 18.06 -21.65
C GLY A 86 -11.70 17.66 -20.85
N ARG A 87 -12.88 17.57 -21.49
CA ARG A 87 -14.11 17.09 -20.82
C ARG A 87 -13.96 15.67 -20.30
N ARG A 88 -13.35 14.77 -21.07
CA ARG A 88 -13.16 13.38 -20.66
C ARG A 88 -12.25 13.28 -19.43
N LEU A 89 -11.19 14.08 -19.37
CA LEU A 89 -10.29 14.18 -18.21
C LEU A 89 -11.00 14.69 -16.96
N VAL A 90 -11.81 15.75 -17.09
CA VAL A 90 -12.59 16.31 -15.97
C VAL A 90 -13.60 15.28 -15.46
N ILE A 91 -14.35 14.63 -16.35
CA ILE A 91 -15.32 13.59 -15.99
C ILE A 91 -14.62 12.41 -15.31
N SER A 92 -13.47 11.95 -15.82
CA SER A 92 -12.72 10.86 -15.18
C SER A 92 -12.18 11.24 -13.81
N ALA A 93 -11.74 12.49 -13.61
CA ALA A 93 -11.27 12.96 -12.32
C ALA A 93 -12.42 13.01 -11.30
N ILE A 94 -13.59 13.52 -11.69
CA ILE A 94 -14.78 13.53 -10.83
C ILE A 94 -15.18 12.10 -10.47
N LEU A 95 -15.22 11.19 -11.46
CA LEU A 95 -15.61 9.80 -11.25
C LEU A 95 -14.61 9.07 -10.33
N LEU A 96 -13.31 9.31 -10.50
CA LEU A 96 -12.26 8.79 -9.64
C LEU A 96 -12.39 9.31 -8.20
N SER A 97 -12.70 10.60 -8.02
CA SER A 97 -12.93 11.22 -6.71
C SER A 97 -14.10 10.57 -5.98
N VAL A 98 -15.23 10.38 -6.67
CA VAL A 98 -16.40 9.69 -6.10
C VAL A 98 -16.03 8.25 -5.75
N PHE A 99 -15.30 7.55 -6.61
CA PHE A 99 -14.89 6.17 -6.35
C PHE A 99 -14.00 6.05 -5.10
N LEU A 100 -13.09 7.01 -4.89
CA LEU A 100 -12.24 7.08 -3.69
C LEU A 100 -12.99 7.35 -2.39
N GLU A 101 -14.12 8.04 -2.45
CA GLU A 101 -14.94 8.35 -1.29
C GLU A 101 -15.90 7.20 -0.97
N VAL A 102 -16.44 6.55 -2.02
CA VAL A 102 -17.40 5.46 -1.90
C VAL A 102 -16.75 4.11 -1.60
N MET A 103 -15.60 3.78 -2.20
CA MET A 103 -14.97 2.46 -1.97
C MET A 103 -14.61 2.20 -0.50
N PRO A 104 -13.96 3.13 0.22
CA PRO A 104 -13.58 2.86 1.60
C PRO A 104 -14.79 2.82 2.54
N SER A 105 -15.78 3.69 2.32
CA SER A 105 -17.03 3.67 3.08
C SER A 105 -17.83 2.37 2.88
N LEU A 106 -17.74 1.75 1.70
CA LEU A 106 -18.37 0.47 1.39
C LEU A 106 -17.59 -0.76 1.92
N LEU A 107 -16.27 -0.64 2.05
CA LEU A 107 -15.39 -1.67 2.63
C LEU A 107 -15.24 -1.58 4.16
N GLY A 108 -15.85 -0.58 4.81
CA GLY A 108 -15.75 -0.37 6.25
C GLY A 108 -14.37 0.10 6.74
N LEU A 109 -13.61 0.81 5.90
CA LEU A 109 -12.24 1.32 6.11
C LEU A 109 -12.16 2.85 6.12
#